data_AF-A0A7V9BB81-F1
#
_entry.id   AF-A0A7V9BB81-F1
#
_cell.length_a   1.000
_cell.length_b   1.000
_cell.length_c   1.000
_cell.angle_alpha   90.00
_cell.angle_beta   90.00
_cell.angle_gamma   90.00
#
_symmetry.space_group_name_H-M   'P 1'
#
loop_
_entity.id
_entity.type
_entity.pdbx_description
1 polymer ?
#
loop_
_entity_poly.entity_id
_entity_poly.type
_entity_poly.pdbx_seq_one_letter_code
_entity_poly.pdbx_strand_id
1 'polypeptide(L)'
;PTYATRIDPEDRALDLRLPAVELVRTVRALSPHIGAWAELEGRRVIVWSARVAADGTFDPVEVQPQGGRRMAAEAWRRGLR
;
A
#
# COMPACT_ATOMS: atom_id res chain seq x y z
N PRO A 1 -16.65 -22.95 -11.54
CA PRO A 1 -16.09 -21.66 -12.02
C PRO A 1 -16.15 -20.59 -10.92
N THR A 2 -14.99 -20.12 -10.46
CA THR A 2 -14.95 -18.99 -9.51
C THR A 2 -15.01 -17.70 -10.33
N TYR A 3 -16.01 -16.87 -10.07
CA TYR A 3 -16.15 -15.57 -10.69
C TYR A 3 -15.20 -14.58 -10.00
N ALA A 4 -14.37 -13.88 -10.77
CA ALA A 4 -13.59 -12.76 -10.27
C ALA A 4 -14.47 -11.50 -10.35
N THR A 5 -14.93 -11.02 -9.19
CA THR A 5 -15.66 -9.76 -9.09
C THR A 5 -14.80 -8.61 -9.60
N ARG A 6 -15.45 -7.63 -10.25
CA ARG A 6 -14.82 -6.40 -10.70
C ARG A 6 -14.26 -5.63 -9.49
N ILE A 7 -13.03 -5.15 -9.59
CA ILE A 7 -12.39 -4.34 -8.54
C ILE A 7 -13.04 -2.95 -8.51
N ASP A 8 -13.64 -2.59 -7.39
CA ASP A 8 -14.18 -1.27 -7.09
C ASP A 8 -13.14 -0.39 -6.33
N PRO A 9 -13.32 0.94 -6.25
CA PRO A 9 -12.35 1.84 -5.59
C PRO A 9 -12.07 1.51 -4.12
N GLU A 10 -13.06 0.90 -3.45
CA GLU A 10 -13.02 0.45 -2.06
C GLU A 10 -12.07 -0.75 -1.88
N ASP A 11 -11.98 -1.64 -2.87
CA ASP A 11 -11.07 -2.79 -2.87
C ASP A 11 -9.59 -2.40 -2.89
N ARG A 12 -9.32 -1.12 -3.20
CA ARG A 12 -7.95 -0.58 -3.19
C ARG A 12 -7.51 -0.15 -1.79
N ALA A 13 -8.42 -0.08 -0.82
CA ALA A 13 -8.09 0.28 0.56
C ALA A 13 -7.39 -0.89 1.27
N LEU A 14 -6.22 -0.65 1.85
CA LEU A 14 -5.59 -1.63 2.73
C LEU A 14 -6.21 -1.55 4.13
N ASP A 15 -6.80 -2.66 4.58
CA ASP A 15 -7.16 -2.82 5.99
C ASP A 15 -5.91 -3.15 6.81
N LEU A 16 -5.30 -2.13 7.42
CA LEU A 16 -4.06 -2.26 8.20
C LEU A 16 -4.20 -3.13 9.47
N ARG A 17 -5.41 -3.61 9.79
CA ARG A 17 -5.65 -4.60 10.85
C ARG A 17 -5.34 -6.03 10.41
N LEU A 18 -5.22 -6.28 9.10
CA LEU A 18 -4.89 -7.59 8.56
C LEU A 18 -3.39 -7.89 8.72
N PRO A 19 -2.99 -9.18 8.71
CA PRO A 19 -1.59 -9.56 8.74
C PRO A 19 -0.78 -8.91 7.61
N ALA A 20 0.48 -8.54 7.90
CA ALA A 20 1.36 -7.88 6.92
C ALA A 20 1.50 -8.66 5.61
N VAL A 21 1.48 -10.00 5.67
CA VAL A 21 1.53 -10.86 4.49
C VAL A 21 0.32 -10.68 3.57
N GLU A 22 -0.88 -10.50 4.12
CA GLU A 22 -2.10 -10.22 3.35
C GLU A 22 -1.99 -8.86 2.68
N LEU A 23 -1.55 -7.84 3.43
CA LEU A 23 -1.37 -6.48 2.89
C LEU A 23 -0.36 -6.44 1.75
N VAL A 24 0.77 -7.12 1.89
CA VAL A 24 1.79 -7.24 0.84
C VAL A 24 1.24 -7.96 -0.40
N ARG A 25 0.41 -8.99 -0.23
CA ARG A 25 -0.26 -9.67 -1.35
C ARG A 25 -1.22 -8.73 -2.08
N THR A 26 -2.02 -7.97 -1.35
CA THR A 26 -2.93 -6.97 -1.94
C THR A 26 -2.17 -5.88 -2.70
N VAL A 27 -1.09 -5.34 -2.13
CA VAL A 27 -0.23 -4.37 -2.82
C VAL A 27 0.29 -4.94 -4.14
N ARG A 28 0.79 -6.18 -4.13
CA ARG A 28 1.30 -6.85 -5.34
C ARG A 28 0.20 -7.10 -6.38
N ALA A 29 -1.02 -7.46 -5.96
CA ALA A 29 -2.14 -7.72 -6.85
C ALA A 29 -2.63 -6.46 -7.58
N LEU A 30 -2.51 -5.29 -6.94
CA LEU A 30 -3.00 -4.01 -7.48
C LEU A 30 -1.91 -3.22 -8.25
N SER A 31 -0.63 -3.53 -8.02
CA SER A 31 0.52 -2.90 -8.67
C SER A 31 0.88 -3.61 -9.99
N PRO A 32 1.38 -2.91 -11.04
CA PRO A 32 1.73 -1.49 -11.11
C PRO A 32 0.60 -0.58 -11.61
N HIS A 33 -0.58 -1.13 -11.87
CA HIS A 33 -1.64 -0.46 -12.65
C HIS A 33 -2.45 0.53 -11.84
N ILE A 34 -3.02 0.08 -10.73
CA ILE A 34 -3.92 0.90 -9.92
C ILE A 34 -3.30 1.18 -8.55
N GLY A 35 -2.65 0.21 -7.93
CA GLY A 35 -2.04 0.38 -6.60
C GLY A 35 -3.09 0.39 -5.48
N ALA A 36 -2.63 -0.01 -4.30
CA ALA A 36 -3.41 -0.01 -3.07
C ALA A 36 -3.22 1.32 -2.34
N TRP A 37 -4.18 1.82 -1.60
CA TRP A 37 -4.03 3.01 -0.76
C TRP A 37 -4.19 2.67 0.72
N ALA A 38 -3.46 3.38 1.56
CA ALA A 38 -3.55 3.28 3.02
C ALA A 38 -3.39 4.66 3.64
N GLU A 39 -3.85 4.81 4.88
CA GLU A 39 -3.48 5.94 5.73
C GLU A 39 -2.23 5.58 6.52
N LEU A 40 -1.12 6.26 6.23
CA LEU A 40 0.15 6.09 6.92
C LEU A 40 0.54 7.45 7.52
N GLU A 41 0.97 7.48 8.78
CA GLU A 41 1.36 8.73 9.46
C GLU A 41 0.27 9.84 9.36
N GLY A 42 -1.01 9.45 9.44
CA GLY A 42 -2.16 10.36 9.30
C GLY A 42 -2.38 10.93 7.90
N ARG A 43 -1.74 10.35 6.87
CA ARG A 43 -1.82 10.81 5.48
C ARG A 43 -2.16 9.66 4.56
N ARG A 44 -3.12 9.88 3.66
CA ARG A 44 -3.46 8.91 2.63
C ARG A 44 -2.40 8.89 1.53
N VAL A 45 -1.87 7.71 1.24
CA VAL A 45 -0.88 7.47 0.18
C VAL A 45 -1.26 6.23 -0.62
N ILE A 46 -0.81 6.14 -1.87
CA ILE A 46 -0.85 4.90 -2.65
C ILE A 46 0.44 4.13 -2.36
N VAL A 47 0.33 2.87 -1.96
CA VAL A 47 1.44 1.93 -1.77
C VAL A 47 1.60 1.10 -3.02
N TRP A 48 2.77 1.19 -3.65
CA TRP A 48 3.08 0.52 -4.92
C TRP A 48 3.93 -0.74 -4.71
N SER A 49 4.71 -0.77 -3.63
CA SER A 49 5.51 -1.92 -3.22
C SER A 49 5.62 -1.95 -1.70
N ALA A 50 5.58 -3.15 -1.14
CA ALA A 50 5.72 -3.41 0.29
C ALA A 50 6.34 -4.79 0.52
N ARG A 51 6.84 -5.00 1.74
CA ARG A 51 7.34 -6.28 2.23
C ARG A 51 6.88 -6.51 3.68
N VAL A 52 7.07 -7.73 4.16
CA VAL A 52 6.93 -8.06 5.58
C VAL A 52 8.29 -7.80 6.22
N ALA A 53 8.33 -6.96 7.25
CA ALA A 53 9.54 -6.70 8.03
C ALA A 53 9.94 -7.92 8.87
N ALA A 54 11.15 -7.88 9.44
CA ALA A 54 11.67 -8.98 10.26
C ALA A 54 10.83 -9.24 11.52
N ASP A 55 10.14 -8.22 12.03
CA ASP A 55 9.22 -8.28 13.18
C ASP A 55 7.79 -8.68 12.78
N GLY A 56 7.56 -9.01 11.51
CA GLY A 56 6.24 -9.39 10.99
C GLY A 56 5.33 -8.21 10.66
N THR A 57 5.80 -6.97 10.79
CA THR A 57 5.00 -5.79 10.46
C THR A 57 4.97 -5.48 8.97
N PHE A 58 3.98 -4.68 8.55
CA PHE A 58 3.86 -4.20 7.18
C PHE A 58 4.86 -3.08 6.92
N ASP A 59 5.77 -3.28 5.95
CA ASP A 59 6.80 -2.31 5.59
C ASP A 59 6.59 -1.82 4.14
N PRO A 60 5.94 -0.66 3.95
CA PRO A 60 5.89 0.03 2.66
C PRO A 60 7.29 0.38 2.16
N VAL A 61 7.57 0.06 0.89
CA VAL A 61 8.85 0.32 0.23
C VAL A 61 8.73 1.51 -0.72
N GLU A 62 7.69 1.52 -1.56
CA GLU A 62 7.41 2.60 -2.51
C GLU A 62 5.99 3.13 -2.28
N VAL A 63 5.88 4.45 -2.12
CA VAL A 63 4.62 5.16 -1.89
C VAL A 63 4.47 6.34 -2.84
N GLN A 64 3.23 6.78 -3.04
CA GLN A 64 2.90 8.00 -3.74
C GLN A 64 1.94 8.83 -2.87
N PRO A 65 2.40 10.00 -2.39
CA PRO A 65 1.53 10.97 -1.75
C PRO A 65 0.45 11.48 -2.71
N GLN A 66 -0.68 11.95 -2.19
CA GLN A 66 -1.71 12.58 -3.04
C GLN A 66 -1.13 13.74 -3.85
N GLY A 67 -1.41 13.76 -5.16
CA GLY A 67 -0.89 14.77 -6.09
C GLY A 67 0.62 14.71 -6.33
N GLY A 68 1.34 13.75 -5.73
CA GLY A 68 2.78 13.59 -5.83
C GLY A 68 3.20 12.51 -6.82
N ARG A 69 4.52 12.38 -6.98
CA ARG A 69 5.17 11.26 -7.70
C ARG A 69 5.43 10.08 -6.76
N ARG A 70 5.64 8.89 -7.34
CA ARG A 70 6.15 7.72 -6.60
C ARG A 70 7.52 8.03 -6.01
N MET A 71 7.77 7.57 -4.79
CA MET A 71 9.03 7.76 -4.07
C MET A 71 9.22 6.66 -3.01
N ALA A 72 10.45 6.50 -2.53
CA ALA A 72 10.75 5.60 -1.42
C ALA A 72 9.97 6.03 -0.16
N ALA A 73 9.36 5.07 0.54
CA ALA A 73 8.59 5.31 1.76
C ALA A 73 9.42 5.99 2.85
N GLU A 74 10.70 5.63 2.97
CA GLU A 74 11.61 6.25 3.93
C GLU A 74 11.87 7.73 3.60
N ALA A 75 12.08 8.07 2.33
CA ALA A 75 12.27 9.44 1.89
C ALA A 75 11.00 10.29 2.15
N TRP A 76 9.84 9.72 1.89
CA TRP A 76 8.56 10.33 2.22
C TRP A 76 8.42 10.60 3.73
N ARG A 77 8.68 9.61 4.60
CA ARG A 77 8.64 9.76 6.06
C ARG A 77 9.60 10.84 6.58
N ARG A 78 10.81 10.92 6.02
CA ARG A 78 11.78 11.98 6.38
C ARG A 78 11.28 13.38 6.03
N GLY A 79 10.52 13.53 4.96
CA GLY A 79 9.92 14.80 4.55
C GLY A 79 8.67 15.22 5.33
N LEU A 80 8.20 14.41 6.29
CA LEU A 80 7.10 14.76 7.19
C LEU A 80 7.55 15.57 8.43
N ARG A 81 8.85 15.56 8.71
CA ARG A 81 9.47 16.23 9.86
C ARG A 81 9.73 17.71 9.60
#